data_AF-A0A7V9PFF9-F1
#
_entry.id   AF-A0A7V9PFF9-F1
#
_cell.length_a   1.000
_cell.length_b   1.000
_cell.length_c   1.000
_cell.angle_alpha   90.00
_cell.angle_beta   90.00
_cell.angle_gamma   90.00
#
_symmetry.space_group_name_H-M   'P 1'
#
loop_
_entity.id
_entity.type
_entity.pdbx_description
1 polymer ?
#
loop_
_entity_poly.entity_id
_entity_poly.type
_entity_poly.pdbx_seq_one_letter_code
_entity_poly.pdbx_strand_id
1 'polypeptide(L)'
;ASLLGIPVKRLHTMVWAGAALLAFTATFLRAGILGLPVGYALSFGILLRSLAALMLGRLTNLPAICASALALGVLELGVAWNNPQNPQLIDPLLALVVVVALVARRRVTSRVESGDASTWQAAEEVRPVPPELAGMTEVRVVRWAAGAVVGAALLALPHLLGTGSSLKASAVLIYAIIGVSLVVLTGWAGQVSLGQIAFFAIGAAVGGKATSEWGLDLTLALGLSAVVGAVVATIVGVPALRVRGLYLAVTTFAFALATTSYLLNRRFFDWIPTSRIERPELLGLIDLDSPTRIYYLILAGLGLVLVAVRGVRHSRTGRVLIAIRENERAATAFGVSAMRAKLSAFALSGAIACFAGALFVHHQQAFGTGPYEPGQNLAVFTMVVIGGVGSVPGALLGALYLQGTRWFLPTDWQFVASGIGVLLVLLVVPSGLGGLLYKLRDGWLRWVADRHSVVVPSLVADVRQEPTTTTVPDAALEPVPAAAGRGSA
;
A
#
# COMPACT_ATOMS: atom_id res chain seq x y z
N ALA A 1 -16.91 -19.22 13.23
CA ALA A 1 -18.20 -18.76 12.68
C ALA A 1 -18.78 -19.76 11.69
N SER A 2 -18.09 -20.08 10.58
CA SER A 2 -18.54 -21.14 9.65
C SER A 2 -18.66 -22.52 10.32
N LEU A 3 -17.69 -22.87 11.18
CA LEU A 3 -17.72 -24.10 11.99
C LEU A 3 -18.86 -24.13 13.04
N LEU A 4 -19.49 -22.99 13.33
CA LEU A 4 -20.64 -22.87 14.24
C LEU A 4 -21.99 -22.85 13.49
N GLY A 5 -22.00 -23.19 12.20
CA GLY A 5 -23.21 -23.21 11.37
C GLY A 5 -23.73 -21.83 10.93
N ILE A 6 -23.02 -20.74 11.28
CA ILE A 6 -23.42 -19.38 10.88
C ILE A 6 -23.17 -19.22 9.37
N PRO A 7 -24.18 -18.84 8.56
CA PRO A 7 -24.01 -18.64 7.12
C PRO A 7 -23.25 -17.34 6.83
N VAL A 8 -21.93 -17.36 7.02
CA VAL A 8 -21.02 -16.21 6.91
C VAL A 8 -21.20 -15.45 5.60
N LYS A 9 -21.31 -16.17 4.46
CA LYS A 9 -21.51 -15.53 3.15
C LYS A 9 -22.79 -14.70 3.09
N ARG A 10 -23.93 -15.27 3.52
CA ARG A 10 -25.23 -14.56 3.52
C ARG A 10 -25.19 -13.36 4.46
N LEU A 11 -24.62 -13.53 5.65
CA LEU A 11 -24.47 -12.45 6.62
C LEU A 11 -23.64 -11.29 6.03
N HIS A 12 -22.51 -11.59 5.40
CA HIS A 12 -21.68 -10.58 4.73
C HIS A 12 -22.44 -9.84 3.63
N THR A 13 -23.18 -10.55 2.77
CA THR A 13 -23.98 -9.93 1.71
C THR A 13 -25.07 -9.03 2.28
N MET A 14 -25.76 -9.45 3.35
CA MET A 14 -26.80 -8.65 4.00
C MET A 14 -26.23 -7.38 4.65
N VAL A 15 -25.07 -7.48 5.31
CA VAL A 15 -24.38 -6.31 5.89
C VAL A 15 -23.95 -5.34 4.80
N TRP A 16 -23.39 -5.83 3.70
CA TRP A 16 -23.01 -4.99 2.56
C TRP A 16 -24.21 -4.32 1.89
N ALA A 17 -25.32 -5.04 1.70
CA ALA A 17 -26.54 -4.48 1.14
C ALA A 17 -27.12 -3.40 2.06
N GLY A 18 -27.17 -3.65 3.38
CA GLY A 18 -27.62 -2.66 4.37
C GLY A 18 -26.75 -1.41 4.40
N ALA A 19 -25.42 -1.58 4.39
CA ALA A 19 -24.48 -0.45 4.35
C ALA A 19 -24.60 0.36 3.06
N ALA A 20 -24.74 -0.30 1.90
CA ALA A 20 -24.93 0.37 0.61
C ALA A 20 -26.24 1.16 0.57
N LEU A 21 -27.34 0.58 1.10
CA LEU A 21 -28.62 1.26 1.21
C LEU A 21 -28.53 2.50 2.09
N LEU A 22 -27.91 2.39 3.28
CA LEU A 22 -27.73 3.53 4.18
C LEU A 22 -26.85 4.62 3.58
N ALA A 23 -25.77 4.25 2.90
CA ALA A 23 -24.88 5.20 2.22
C ALA A 23 -25.59 5.92 1.07
N PHE A 24 -26.39 5.20 0.29
CA PHE A 24 -27.23 5.76 -0.76
C PHE A 24 -28.24 6.75 -0.18
N THR A 25 -29.01 6.35 0.83
CA THR A 25 -30.01 7.21 1.48
C THR A 25 -29.37 8.47 2.07
N ALA A 26 -28.24 8.36 2.74
CA ALA A 26 -27.52 9.51 3.29
C ALA A 26 -27.08 10.50 2.20
N THR A 27 -26.57 9.99 1.08
CA THR A 27 -26.13 10.83 -0.06
C THR A 27 -27.33 11.47 -0.77
N PHE A 28 -28.41 10.70 -0.95
CA PHE A 28 -29.66 11.17 -1.54
C PHE A 28 -30.28 12.32 -0.73
N LEU A 29 -30.39 12.16 0.59
CA LEU A 29 -30.90 13.20 1.47
C LEU A 29 -30.00 14.45 1.48
N ARG A 30 -28.68 14.27 1.47
CA ARG A 30 -27.72 15.36 1.39
C ARG A 30 -27.84 16.14 0.06
N ALA A 31 -28.10 15.43 -1.03
CA ALA A 31 -28.22 16.04 -2.35
C ALA A 31 -29.40 17.01 -2.45
N GLY A 32 -30.46 16.81 -1.68
CA GLY A 32 -31.58 17.75 -1.59
C GLY A 32 -31.21 19.09 -0.94
N ILE A 33 -30.18 19.12 -0.08
CA ILE A 33 -29.76 20.32 0.67
C ILE A 33 -28.62 21.04 -0.05
N LEU A 34 -27.62 20.29 -0.52
CA LEU A 34 -26.37 20.84 -1.08
C LEU A 34 -26.29 20.72 -2.62
N GLY A 35 -27.35 20.23 -3.26
CA GLY A 35 -27.34 19.84 -4.67
C GLY A 35 -26.72 18.47 -4.89
N LEU A 36 -26.98 17.87 -6.06
CA LEU A 36 -26.31 16.64 -6.48
C LEU A 36 -24.84 16.95 -6.74
N PRO A 37 -23.89 16.37 -5.99
CA PRO A 37 -22.51 16.43 -6.40
C PRO A 37 -22.41 15.59 -7.68
N VAL A 38 -21.97 16.17 -8.80
CA VAL A 38 -21.77 15.46 -10.07
C VAL A 38 -20.27 15.49 -10.38
N GLY A 39 -19.65 14.33 -10.63
CA GLY A 39 -18.21 14.19 -10.95
C GLY A 39 -17.32 13.74 -9.77
N TYR A 40 -15.99 13.90 -9.90
CA TYR A 40 -14.98 13.43 -8.92
C TYR A 40 -15.15 14.01 -7.50
N ALA A 41 -15.92 15.10 -7.35
CA ALA A 41 -16.30 15.70 -6.08
C ALA A 41 -17.25 14.83 -5.22
N LEU A 42 -17.89 13.80 -5.79
CA LEU A 42 -18.84 12.93 -5.09
C LEU A 42 -18.25 12.14 -3.91
N SER A 43 -17.00 11.67 -3.98
CA SER A 43 -16.63 10.49 -3.18
C SER A 43 -15.75 10.75 -1.96
N PHE A 44 -14.84 11.74 -1.95
CA PHE A 44 -13.82 11.83 -0.89
C PHE A 44 -14.13 12.81 0.24
N GLY A 45 -14.76 13.95 -0.03
CA GLY A 45 -15.17 14.89 1.03
C GLY A 45 -16.23 14.28 1.97
N ILE A 46 -17.16 13.50 1.41
CA ILE A 46 -18.16 12.74 2.17
C ILE A 46 -17.50 11.61 2.95
N LEU A 47 -16.53 10.92 2.34
CA LEU A 47 -15.74 9.88 3.01
C LEU A 47 -14.96 10.46 4.19
N LEU A 48 -14.36 11.65 4.06
CA LEU A 48 -13.64 12.29 5.15
C LEU A 48 -14.56 12.55 6.35
N ARG A 49 -15.75 13.12 6.12
CA ARG A 49 -16.72 13.45 7.18
C ARG A 49 -17.22 12.20 7.90
N SER A 50 -17.57 11.18 7.13
CA SER A 50 -18.00 9.89 7.67
C SER A 50 -16.87 9.19 8.43
N LEU A 51 -15.64 9.17 7.91
CA LEU A 51 -14.47 8.62 8.61
C LEU A 51 -14.14 9.39 9.88
N ALA A 52 -14.27 10.72 9.89
CA ALA A 52 -14.05 11.55 11.07
C ALA A 52 -15.03 11.19 12.20
N ALA A 53 -16.32 11.09 11.89
CA ALA A 53 -17.35 10.67 12.84
C ALA A 53 -17.12 9.23 13.34
N LEU A 54 -16.78 8.32 12.41
CA LEU A 54 -16.45 6.93 12.70
C LEU A 54 -15.24 6.78 13.63
N MET A 55 -14.20 7.60 13.42
CA MET A 55 -13.00 7.61 14.25
C MET A 55 -13.29 8.12 15.66
N LEU A 56 -14.04 9.22 15.79
CA LEU A 56 -14.46 9.79 17.08
C LEU A 56 -15.31 8.80 17.88
N GLY A 57 -16.23 8.10 17.20
CA GLY A 57 -17.07 7.06 17.79
C GLY A 57 -16.42 5.67 17.89
N ARG A 58 -15.11 5.56 17.68
CA ARG A 58 -14.31 4.33 17.82
C ARG A 58 -14.82 3.14 16.98
N LEU A 59 -15.38 3.37 15.77
CA LEU A 59 -15.92 2.35 14.84
C LEU A 59 -16.99 1.38 15.38
N THR A 60 -17.20 1.30 16.69
CA THR A 60 -18.06 0.31 17.35
C THR A 60 -19.16 0.95 18.17
N ASN A 61 -18.97 2.18 18.66
CA ASN A 61 -19.96 2.87 19.49
C ASN A 61 -20.90 3.70 18.61
N LEU A 62 -21.97 3.06 18.12
CA LEU A 62 -22.97 3.69 17.24
C LEU A 62 -23.53 5.03 17.81
N PRO A 63 -23.94 5.12 19.09
CA PRO A 63 -24.36 6.40 19.67
C PRO A 63 -23.30 7.51 19.57
N ALA A 64 -22.04 7.18 19.89
CA ALA A 64 -20.95 8.15 19.80
C ALA A 64 -20.65 8.55 18.35
N ILE A 65 -20.77 7.62 17.39
CA ILE A 65 -20.63 7.91 15.96
C ILE A 65 -21.73 8.88 15.52
N CYS A 66 -22.99 8.63 15.88
CA CYS A 66 -24.12 9.51 15.55
C CYS A 66 -23.95 10.91 16.17
N ALA A 67 -23.58 11.00 17.44
CA ALA A 67 -23.34 12.28 18.11
C ALA A 67 -22.17 13.05 17.47
N SER A 68 -21.10 12.34 17.12
CA SER A 68 -19.94 12.94 16.43
C SER A 68 -20.31 13.41 15.02
N ALA A 69 -21.09 12.63 14.27
CA ALA A 69 -21.56 13.01 12.94
C ALA A 69 -22.43 14.28 12.99
N LEU A 70 -23.35 14.36 13.95
CA LEU A 70 -24.17 15.55 14.19
C LEU A 70 -23.31 16.76 14.56
N ALA A 71 -22.39 16.61 15.51
CA ALA A 71 -21.51 17.70 15.95
C ALA A 71 -20.63 18.21 14.80
N LEU A 72 -20.05 17.31 14.01
CA LEU A 72 -19.26 17.67 12.83
C LEU A 72 -20.11 18.33 11.75
N GLY A 73 -21.36 17.90 11.55
CA GLY A 73 -22.31 18.52 10.62
C GLY A 73 -22.69 19.94 11.04
N VAL A 74 -22.95 20.17 12.33
CA VAL A 74 -23.21 21.51 12.88
C VAL A 74 -21.99 22.40 12.72
N LEU A 75 -20.79 21.88 12.99
CA LEU A 75 -19.53 22.61 12.81
C LEU A 75 -19.31 22.96 11.33
N GLU A 76 -19.57 22.03 10.40
CA GLU A 76 -19.49 22.28 8.96
C GLU A 76 -20.42 23.42 8.54
N LEU A 77 -21.70 23.36 8.95
CA LEU A 77 -22.68 24.40 8.65
C LEU A 77 -22.30 25.74 9.28
N GLY A 78 -21.84 25.75 10.52
CA GLY A 78 -21.43 26.97 11.23
C GLY A 78 -20.21 27.64 10.59
N VAL A 79 -19.21 26.86 10.19
CA VAL A 79 -18.03 27.38 9.47
C VAL A 79 -18.42 27.91 8.10
N ALA A 80 -19.25 27.19 7.35
CA ALA A 80 -19.75 27.60 6.05
C ALA A 80 -20.55 28.91 6.14
N TRP A 81 -21.41 29.03 7.15
CA TRP A 81 -22.23 30.22 7.37
C TRP A 81 -21.40 31.44 7.76
N ASN A 82 -20.38 31.26 8.61
CA ASN A 82 -19.56 32.37 9.10
C ASN A 82 -18.44 32.79 8.13
N ASN A 83 -18.05 31.91 7.20
CA ASN A 83 -16.98 32.18 6.23
C ASN A 83 -17.47 32.00 4.77
N PRO A 84 -18.47 32.78 4.32
CA PRO A 84 -19.04 32.64 2.98
C PRO A 84 -18.00 32.89 1.86
N GLN A 85 -16.97 33.69 2.14
CA GLN A 85 -15.87 33.98 1.21
C GLN A 85 -14.82 32.85 1.15
N ASN A 86 -14.75 31.97 2.16
CA ASN A 86 -13.78 30.88 2.23
C ASN A 86 -14.41 29.53 2.67
N PRO A 87 -15.35 28.94 1.90
CA PRO A 87 -16.01 27.68 2.27
C PRO A 87 -15.05 26.47 2.42
N GLN A 88 -13.87 26.57 1.81
CA GLN A 88 -12.84 25.52 1.81
C GLN A 88 -12.08 25.39 3.14
N LEU A 89 -12.34 26.26 4.13
CA LEU A 89 -11.78 26.16 5.49
C LEU A 89 -12.27 24.92 6.26
N ILE A 90 -13.37 24.29 5.80
CA ILE A 90 -14.00 23.14 6.48
C ILE A 90 -13.08 21.92 6.46
N ASP A 91 -12.52 21.58 5.31
CA ASP A 91 -11.70 20.37 5.15
C ASP A 91 -10.41 20.37 6.00
N PRO A 92 -9.61 21.46 6.09
CA PRO A 92 -8.47 21.50 7.00
C PRO A 92 -8.88 21.47 8.48
N LEU A 93 -10.00 22.09 8.84
CA LEU A 93 -10.49 22.12 10.23
C LEU A 93 -10.99 20.73 10.67
N LEU A 94 -11.71 20.03 9.79
CA LEU A 94 -12.10 18.63 10.01
C LEU A 94 -10.87 17.71 10.10
N ALA A 95 -9.88 17.90 9.24
CA ALA A 95 -8.65 17.12 9.30
C ALA A 95 -7.89 17.35 10.62
N LEU A 96 -7.82 18.59 11.10
CA LEU A 96 -7.26 18.92 12.41
C LEU A 96 -8.04 18.24 13.55
N VAL A 97 -9.37 18.27 13.53
CA VAL A 97 -10.21 17.59 14.52
C VAL A 97 -9.93 16.09 14.55
N VAL A 98 -9.80 15.44 13.40
CA VAL A 98 -9.45 14.02 13.34
C VAL A 98 -8.07 13.75 13.91
N VAL A 99 -7.06 14.55 13.55
CA VAL A 99 -5.70 14.41 14.08
C VAL A 99 -5.67 14.61 15.59
N VAL A 100 -6.32 15.65 16.11
CA VAL A 100 -6.41 15.93 17.55
C VAL A 100 -7.12 14.80 18.28
N ALA A 101 -8.25 14.33 17.74
CA ALA A 101 -8.99 13.19 18.30
C ALA A 101 -8.14 11.93 18.36
N LEU A 102 -7.31 11.69 17.35
CA LEU A 102 -6.40 10.55 17.29
C LEU A 102 -5.24 10.68 18.28
N VAL A 103 -4.62 11.85 18.39
CA VAL A 103 -3.50 12.11 19.32
C VAL A 103 -3.97 12.09 20.77
N ALA A 104 -5.15 12.66 21.06
CA ALA A 104 -5.74 12.68 22.39
C ALA A 104 -6.24 11.29 22.84
N ARG A 105 -6.37 10.33 21.92
CA ARG A 105 -6.84 8.98 22.24
C ARG A 105 -5.83 8.25 23.13
N ARG A 106 -6.22 7.98 24.37
CA ARG A 106 -5.45 7.14 25.31
C ARG A 106 -5.36 5.70 24.80
N ARG A 107 -4.25 5.01 25.10
CA ARG A 107 -4.03 3.58 24.81
C ARG A 107 -5.07 2.76 25.57
N VAL A 108 -6.17 2.38 24.92
CA VAL A 108 -7.13 1.42 25.49
C VAL A 108 -7.00 0.14 24.70
N THR A 109 -6.19 -0.78 25.22
CA THR A 109 -5.98 -2.12 24.69
C THR A 109 -7.22 -2.98 24.92
N SER A 110 -8.18 -2.93 24.00
CA SER A 110 -9.22 -3.96 23.94
C SER A 110 -8.62 -5.21 23.28
N ARG A 111 -8.76 -6.38 23.91
CA ARG A 111 -8.34 -7.68 23.34
C ARG A 111 -9.00 -7.97 21.99
N VAL A 112 -10.15 -7.37 21.70
CA VAL A 112 -10.93 -7.51 20.47
C VAL A 112 -10.20 -6.92 19.25
N GLU A 113 -9.49 -5.79 19.40
CA GLU A 113 -8.72 -5.16 18.30
C GLU A 113 -7.48 -5.99 17.87
N SER A 114 -7.10 -7.02 18.64
CA SER A 114 -6.00 -7.92 18.24
C SER A 114 -6.44 -9.00 17.24
N GLY A 115 -7.76 -9.25 17.12
CA GLY A 115 -8.31 -10.24 16.19
C GLY A 115 -8.41 -9.74 14.74
N ASP A 116 -8.71 -8.46 14.54
CA ASP A 116 -8.89 -7.86 13.20
C ASP A 116 -7.57 -7.72 12.40
N ALA A 117 -6.42 -7.84 13.06
CA ALA A 117 -5.13 -7.92 12.38
C ALA A 117 -4.94 -9.25 11.61
N SER A 118 -5.71 -10.30 11.95
CA SER A 118 -5.61 -11.63 11.32
C SER A 118 -6.19 -11.68 9.90
N THR A 119 -7.10 -10.78 9.53
CA THR A 119 -7.84 -10.83 8.25
C THR A 119 -6.98 -10.50 7.04
N TRP A 120 -5.83 -9.85 7.22
CA TRP A 120 -4.90 -9.46 6.16
C TRP A 120 -3.68 -10.40 6.02
N GLN A 121 -3.65 -11.51 6.77
CA GLN A 121 -2.61 -12.55 6.66
C GLN A 121 -2.65 -13.34 5.33
N ALA A 122 -3.66 -13.13 4.49
CA ALA A 122 -3.84 -13.85 3.23
C ALA A 122 -2.94 -13.38 2.07
N ALA A 123 -2.13 -12.34 2.23
CA ALA A 123 -1.10 -12.02 1.24
C ALA A 123 0.08 -12.99 1.42
N GLU A 124 0.03 -14.10 0.67
CA GLU A 124 1.12 -15.10 0.54
C GLU A 124 2.48 -14.41 0.52
N GLU A 125 3.35 -14.80 1.45
CA GLU A 125 4.71 -14.27 1.47
C GLU A 125 5.48 -14.76 0.24
N VAL A 126 6.20 -13.84 -0.40
CA VAL A 126 7.06 -14.17 -1.54
C VAL A 126 8.22 -15.06 -1.06
N ARG A 127 8.10 -16.36 -1.32
CA ARG A 127 9.16 -17.33 -1.06
C ARG A 127 10.35 -17.10 -2.00
N PRO A 128 11.59 -17.04 -1.48
CA PRO A 128 12.79 -16.97 -2.31
C PRO A 128 12.96 -18.25 -3.14
N VAL A 129 13.80 -18.19 -4.17
CA VAL A 129 14.19 -19.38 -4.93
C VAL A 129 14.93 -20.34 -4.00
N PRO A 130 14.55 -21.64 -3.94
CA PRO A 130 15.18 -22.61 -3.05
C PRO A 130 16.70 -22.70 -3.29
N PRO A 131 17.53 -22.76 -2.22
CA PRO A 131 18.99 -22.82 -2.36
C PRO A 131 19.47 -24.03 -3.18
N GLU A 132 18.72 -25.13 -3.15
CA GLU A 132 18.99 -26.38 -3.87
C GLU A 132 18.99 -26.16 -5.39
N LEU A 133 18.10 -25.30 -5.90
CA LEU A 133 18.01 -24.95 -7.31
C LEU A 133 18.80 -23.67 -7.65
N ALA A 134 19.02 -22.79 -6.67
CA ALA A 134 19.68 -21.51 -6.88
C ALA A 134 21.16 -21.65 -7.31
N GLY A 135 21.81 -22.77 -6.98
CA GLY A 135 23.18 -23.09 -7.36
C GLY A 135 23.34 -23.62 -8.78
N MET A 136 22.27 -24.08 -9.43
CA MET A 136 22.33 -24.64 -10.78
C MET A 136 22.64 -23.57 -11.82
N THR A 137 23.52 -23.89 -12.78
CA THR A 137 23.91 -22.98 -13.86
C THR A 137 22.72 -22.58 -14.71
N GLU A 138 21.80 -23.49 -15.03
CA GLU A 138 20.58 -23.23 -15.79
C GLU A 138 19.67 -22.21 -15.08
N VAL A 139 19.39 -22.40 -13.79
CA VAL A 139 18.56 -21.48 -12.99
C VAL A 139 19.22 -20.12 -12.81
N ARG A 140 20.54 -20.10 -12.60
CA ARG A 140 21.31 -18.86 -12.51
C ARG A 140 21.27 -18.10 -13.84
N VAL A 141 21.52 -18.76 -14.97
CA VAL A 141 21.50 -18.15 -16.31
C VAL A 141 20.11 -17.61 -16.61
N VAL A 142 19.05 -18.38 -16.43
CA VAL A 142 17.68 -17.92 -16.71
C VAL A 142 17.29 -16.75 -15.82
N ARG A 143 17.65 -16.76 -14.53
CA ARG A 143 17.38 -15.63 -13.64
C ARG A 143 18.11 -14.35 -14.06
N TRP A 144 19.39 -14.46 -14.40
CA TRP A 144 20.17 -13.31 -14.87
C TRP A 144 19.70 -12.84 -16.26
N ALA A 145 19.38 -13.76 -17.17
CA ALA A 145 18.85 -13.46 -18.49
C ALA A 145 17.49 -12.76 -18.40
N ALA A 146 16.56 -13.26 -17.58
CA ALA A 146 15.27 -12.60 -17.37
C ALA A 146 15.44 -11.19 -16.79
N GLY A 147 16.33 -11.02 -15.80
CA GLY A 147 16.67 -9.70 -15.27
C GLY A 147 17.29 -8.77 -16.31
N ALA A 148 18.20 -9.29 -17.13
CA ALA A 148 18.85 -8.54 -18.21
C ALA A 148 17.86 -8.15 -19.31
N VAL A 149 16.93 -9.03 -19.69
CA VAL A 149 15.87 -8.77 -20.67
C VAL A 149 14.93 -7.67 -20.16
N VAL A 150 14.48 -7.76 -18.90
CA VAL A 150 13.63 -6.71 -18.31
C VAL A 150 14.39 -5.38 -18.23
N GLY A 151 15.65 -5.40 -17.80
CA GLY A 151 16.51 -4.22 -17.77
C GLY A 151 16.71 -3.59 -19.15
N ALA A 152 17.04 -4.41 -20.16
CA ALA A 152 17.21 -3.97 -21.53
C ALA A 152 15.91 -3.43 -22.13
N ALA A 153 14.77 -4.05 -21.85
CA ALA A 153 13.46 -3.58 -22.29
C ALA A 153 13.13 -2.21 -21.70
N LEU A 154 13.40 -1.98 -20.40
CA LEU A 154 13.21 -0.68 -19.76
C LEU A 154 14.16 0.38 -20.33
N LEU A 155 15.42 0.02 -20.60
CA LEU A 155 16.38 0.94 -21.21
C LEU A 155 16.03 1.28 -22.67
N ALA A 156 15.50 0.34 -23.44
CA ALA A 156 15.09 0.56 -24.83
C ALA A 156 13.75 1.30 -24.95
N LEU A 157 12.90 1.25 -23.92
CA LEU A 157 11.54 1.79 -23.91
C LEU A 157 11.42 3.24 -24.42
N PRO A 158 12.23 4.21 -23.97
CA PRO A 158 12.11 5.60 -24.42
C PRO A 158 12.57 5.82 -25.86
N HIS A 159 13.34 4.88 -26.44
CA HIS A 159 13.77 4.94 -27.84
C HIS A 159 12.73 4.35 -28.79
N LEU A 160 11.92 3.40 -28.29
CA LEU A 160 10.84 2.77 -29.04
C LEU A 160 9.54 3.61 -29.00
N LEU A 161 9.38 4.43 -27.96
CA LEU A 161 8.19 5.23 -27.71
C LEU A 161 8.41 6.70 -28.07
N GLY A 162 7.39 7.34 -28.65
CA GLY A 162 7.40 8.79 -28.86
C GLY A 162 7.53 9.59 -27.56
N THR A 163 7.93 10.87 -27.65
CA THR A 163 8.21 11.76 -26.50
C THR A 163 7.08 11.79 -25.46
N GLY A 164 5.82 11.90 -25.89
CA GLY A 164 4.65 11.88 -24.99
C GLY A 164 4.45 10.54 -24.27
N SER A 165 4.72 9.42 -24.95
CA SER A 165 4.64 8.08 -24.36
C SER A 165 5.78 7.82 -23.37
N SER A 166 6.96 8.37 -23.61
CA SER A 166 8.10 8.31 -22.69
C SER A 166 7.85 9.07 -21.38
N LEU A 167 7.15 10.22 -21.44
CA LEU A 167 6.72 10.95 -20.24
C LEU A 167 5.70 10.14 -19.41
N LYS A 168 4.72 9.52 -20.07
CA LYS A 168 3.75 8.62 -19.41
C LYS A 168 4.46 7.43 -18.75
N ALA A 169 5.40 6.80 -19.46
CA ALA A 169 6.17 5.67 -18.94
C ALA A 169 6.99 6.05 -17.71
N SER A 170 7.63 7.22 -17.75
CA SER A 170 8.36 7.79 -16.59
C SER A 170 7.46 7.91 -15.37
N ALA A 171 6.24 8.42 -15.54
CA ALA A 171 5.30 8.55 -14.43
C ALA A 171 4.84 7.18 -13.90
N VAL A 172 4.70 6.14 -14.74
CA VAL A 172 4.43 4.76 -14.28
C VAL A 172 5.55 4.26 -13.36
N LEU A 173 6.81 4.52 -13.70
CA LEU A 173 7.95 4.16 -12.87
C LEU A 173 7.91 4.87 -11.51
N ILE A 174 7.52 6.14 -11.46
CA ILE A 174 7.35 6.87 -10.19
C ILE A 174 6.25 6.24 -9.34
N TYR A 175 5.08 5.94 -9.92
CA TYR A 175 4.01 5.25 -9.20
C TYR A 175 4.46 3.86 -8.73
N ALA A 176 5.31 3.17 -9.48
CA ALA A 176 5.97 1.94 -9.03
C ALA A 176 6.83 2.17 -7.77
N ILE A 177 7.63 3.24 -7.70
CA ILE A 177 8.40 3.60 -6.48
C ILE A 177 7.45 3.80 -5.28
N ILE A 178 6.34 4.52 -5.47
CA ILE A 178 5.31 4.68 -4.43
C ILE A 178 4.72 3.31 -4.05
N GLY A 179 4.49 2.43 -5.02
CA GLY A 179 4.05 1.06 -4.76
C GLY A 179 5.04 0.28 -3.89
N VAL A 180 6.34 0.38 -4.17
CA VAL A 180 7.40 -0.26 -3.36
C VAL A 180 7.40 0.27 -1.92
N SER A 181 7.19 1.58 -1.74
CA SER A 181 7.09 2.17 -0.40
C SER A 181 5.92 1.61 0.41
N LEU A 182 4.78 1.35 -0.22
CA LEU A 182 3.68 0.63 0.40
C LEU A 182 4.05 -0.82 0.72
N VAL A 183 4.70 -1.56 -0.18
CA VAL A 183 5.12 -2.96 0.09
C VAL A 183 5.98 -3.05 1.35
N VAL A 184 6.86 -2.09 1.62
CA VAL A 184 7.65 -2.05 2.86
C VAL A 184 6.75 -1.95 4.10
N LEU A 185 5.73 -1.10 4.06
CA LEU A 185 4.88 -0.82 5.22
C LEU A 185 3.72 -1.81 5.37
N THR A 186 2.93 -1.98 4.33
CA THR A 186 1.76 -2.86 4.31
C THR A 186 2.19 -4.32 4.13
N GLY A 187 3.10 -4.57 3.20
CA GLY A 187 3.57 -5.91 2.87
C GLY A 187 4.49 -6.51 3.92
N TRP A 188 5.50 -5.79 4.42
CA TRP A 188 6.47 -6.38 5.35
C TRP A 188 6.16 -6.13 6.81
N ALA A 189 5.75 -4.90 7.18
CA ALA A 189 5.39 -4.59 8.56
C ALA A 189 3.94 -4.95 8.93
N GLY A 190 3.12 -5.34 7.95
CA GLY A 190 1.71 -5.70 8.16
C GLY A 190 0.82 -4.52 8.56
N GLN A 191 1.26 -3.29 8.30
CA GLN A 191 0.56 -2.07 8.70
C GLN A 191 -0.13 -1.44 7.49
N VAL A 192 -1.46 -1.53 7.40
CA VAL A 192 -2.22 -0.92 6.31
C VAL A 192 -2.14 0.61 6.43
N SER A 193 -1.67 1.27 5.37
CA SER A 193 -1.57 2.72 5.28
C SER A 193 -2.25 3.24 4.01
N LEU A 194 -3.08 4.26 4.19
CA LEU A 194 -3.73 5.04 3.14
C LEU A 194 -3.23 6.49 3.15
N GLY A 195 -1.99 6.72 3.60
CA GLY A 195 -1.39 8.05 3.70
C GLY A 195 -0.21 8.32 2.77
N GLN A 196 0.11 7.39 1.87
CA GLN A 196 1.35 7.42 1.09
C GLN A 196 1.48 8.64 0.18
N ILE A 197 0.37 9.11 -0.38
CA ILE A 197 0.34 10.30 -1.25
C ILE A 197 0.68 11.57 -0.47
N ALA A 198 0.41 11.63 0.84
CA ALA A 198 0.82 12.80 1.61
C ALA A 198 2.33 12.86 1.83
N PHE A 199 2.99 11.73 2.08
CA PHE A 199 4.46 11.71 2.09
C PHE A 199 5.01 12.10 0.71
N PHE A 200 4.47 11.51 -0.36
CA PHE A 200 4.80 11.89 -1.73
C PHE A 200 4.60 13.40 -2.00
N ALA A 201 3.50 14.00 -1.55
CA ALA A 201 3.22 15.42 -1.74
C ALA A 201 4.17 16.32 -0.94
N ILE A 202 4.52 15.94 0.28
CA ILE A 202 5.54 16.64 1.09
C ILE A 202 6.91 16.58 0.39
N GLY A 203 7.31 15.41 -0.11
CA GLY A 203 8.56 15.27 -0.84
C GLY A 203 8.59 16.08 -2.14
N ALA A 204 7.47 16.19 -2.84
CA ALA A 204 7.33 17.04 -4.01
C ALA A 204 7.46 18.54 -3.67
N ALA A 205 6.86 18.98 -2.56
CA ALA A 205 6.96 20.37 -2.13
C ALA A 205 8.39 20.72 -1.66
N VAL A 206 9.01 19.83 -0.87
CA VAL A 206 10.39 20.00 -0.39
C VAL A 206 11.39 19.95 -1.55
N GLY A 207 11.28 18.97 -2.45
CA GLY A 207 12.19 18.84 -3.59
C GLY A 207 12.06 20.00 -4.58
N GLY A 208 10.82 20.41 -4.86
CA GLY A 208 10.55 21.59 -5.69
C GLY A 208 11.17 22.83 -5.08
N LYS A 209 10.94 23.08 -3.78
CA LYS A 209 11.49 24.26 -3.09
C LYS A 209 13.01 24.24 -3.01
N ALA A 210 13.60 23.08 -2.70
CA ALA A 210 15.04 22.90 -2.59
C ALA A 210 15.77 23.29 -3.89
N THR A 211 15.20 22.94 -5.04
CA THR A 211 15.78 23.30 -6.34
C THR A 211 15.44 24.74 -6.76
N SER A 212 14.19 25.19 -6.58
CA SER A 212 13.73 26.47 -7.13
C SER A 212 14.15 27.68 -6.31
N GLU A 213 14.16 27.57 -4.97
CA GLU A 213 14.46 28.69 -4.06
C GLU A 213 15.83 28.55 -3.41
N TRP A 214 16.21 27.34 -3.00
CA TRP A 214 17.49 27.12 -2.32
C TRP A 214 18.65 26.85 -3.29
N GLY A 215 18.36 26.68 -4.59
CA GLY A 215 19.36 26.44 -5.63
C GLY A 215 20.16 25.16 -5.42
N LEU A 216 19.61 24.18 -4.69
CA LEU A 216 20.28 22.92 -4.44
C LEU A 216 20.31 22.06 -5.71
N ASP A 217 21.42 21.34 -5.89
CA ASP A 217 21.52 20.30 -6.91
C ASP A 217 20.42 19.25 -6.75
N LEU A 218 19.98 18.67 -7.87
CA LEU A 218 18.90 17.69 -7.86
C LEU A 218 19.19 16.51 -6.94
N THR A 219 20.42 16.03 -6.86
CA THR A 219 20.77 14.89 -6.00
C THR A 219 20.59 15.21 -4.52
N LEU A 220 20.99 16.42 -4.11
CA LEU A 220 20.81 16.92 -2.75
C LEU A 220 19.34 17.14 -2.43
N ALA A 221 18.56 17.67 -3.38
CA ALA A 221 17.11 17.83 -3.22
C ALA A 221 16.41 16.48 -3.04
N LEU A 222 16.78 15.46 -3.82
CA LEU A 222 16.25 14.10 -3.69
C LEU A 222 16.62 13.47 -2.33
N GLY A 223 17.87 13.60 -1.89
CA GLY A 223 18.35 13.11 -0.60
C GLY A 223 17.66 13.80 0.58
N LEU A 224 17.54 15.12 0.52
CA LEU A 224 16.83 15.92 1.51
C LEU A 224 15.37 15.51 1.62
N SER A 225 14.66 15.38 0.49
CA SER A 225 13.27 14.92 0.47
C SER A 225 13.11 13.54 1.10
N ALA A 226 14.04 12.61 0.86
CA ALA A 226 14.02 11.30 1.49
C ALA A 226 14.21 11.39 3.02
N VAL A 227 15.13 12.24 3.49
CA VAL A 227 15.37 12.47 4.93
C VAL A 227 14.15 13.10 5.59
N VAL A 228 13.57 14.14 4.99
CA VAL A 228 12.34 14.77 5.49
C VAL A 228 11.21 13.75 5.55
N GLY A 229 11.09 12.90 4.53
CA GLY A 229 10.13 11.80 4.52
C GLY A 229 10.28 10.82 5.68
N ALA A 230 11.52 10.42 5.98
CA ALA A 230 11.82 9.55 7.12
C ALA A 230 11.41 10.21 8.45
N VAL A 231 11.73 11.50 8.62
CA VAL A 231 11.42 12.26 9.83
C VAL A 231 9.90 12.42 9.99
N VAL A 232 9.21 12.91 8.96
CA VAL A 232 7.76 13.13 9.01
C VAL A 232 7.02 11.81 9.23
N ALA A 233 7.39 10.74 8.53
CA ALA A 233 6.76 9.44 8.72
C ALA A 233 7.03 8.84 10.10
N THR A 234 8.18 9.12 10.71
CA THR A 234 8.46 8.72 12.10
C THR A 234 7.57 9.51 13.07
N ILE A 235 7.48 10.83 12.91
CA ILE A 235 6.66 11.71 13.76
C ILE A 235 5.19 11.28 13.70
N VAL A 236 4.66 11.05 12.50
CA VAL A 236 3.27 10.60 12.28
C VAL A 236 3.08 9.15 12.72
N GLY A 237 4.10 8.31 12.55
CA GLY A 237 4.08 6.91 12.96
C GLY A 237 3.94 6.71 14.47
N VAL A 238 4.51 7.59 15.30
CA VAL A 238 4.45 7.47 16.78
C VAL A 238 3.01 7.47 17.33
N PRO A 239 2.13 8.43 17.00
CA PRO A 239 0.73 8.38 17.40
C PRO A 239 -0.05 7.33 16.61
N ALA A 240 0.22 7.15 15.32
CA ALA A 240 -0.50 6.21 14.47
C ALA A 240 -0.33 4.76 14.95
N LEU A 241 0.86 4.35 15.37
CA LEU A 241 1.14 3.00 15.87
C LEU A 241 0.52 2.68 17.24
N ARG A 242 -0.10 3.67 17.90
CA ARG A 242 -0.88 3.42 19.13
C ARG A 242 -2.22 2.75 18.81
N VAL A 243 -2.70 2.84 17.58
CA VAL A 243 -3.93 2.19 17.10
C VAL A 243 -3.58 1.03 16.16
N ARG A 244 -4.41 -0.02 16.12
CA ARG A 244 -4.14 -1.26 15.36
C ARG A 244 -5.14 -1.47 14.23
N GLY A 245 -4.72 -2.23 13.21
CA GLY A 245 -5.60 -2.69 12.14
C GLY A 245 -6.22 -1.55 11.32
N LEU A 246 -7.53 -1.61 11.11
CA LEU A 246 -8.26 -0.65 10.27
C LEU A 246 -8.13 0.80 10.77
N TYR A 247 -8.03 1.01 12.09
CA TYR A 247 -7.86 2.35 12.65
C TYR A 247 -6.58 3.04 12.17
N LEU A 248 -5.51 2.28 11.92
CA LEU A 248 -4.27 2.83 11.38
C LEU A 248 -4.47 3.32 9.94
N ALA A 249 -5.14 2.54 9.10
CA ALA A 249 -5.46 2.92 7.73
C ALA A 249 -6.23 4.24 7.70
N VAL A 250 -7.29 4.36 8.52
CA VAL A 250 -8.09 5.59 8.61
C VAL A 250 -7.26 6.76 9.16
N THR A 251 -6.42 6.52 10.17
CA THR A 251 -5.52 7.54 10.73
C THR A 251 -4.58 8.10 9.67
N THR A 252 -3.95 7.23 8.88
CA THR A 252 -3.03 7.65 7.82
C THR A 252 -3.75 8.35 6.66
N PHE A 253 -4.99 7.97 6.36
CA PHE A 253 -5.84 8.70 5.41
C PHE A 253 -6.20 10.10 5.89
N ALA A 254 -6.54 10.24 7.18
CA ALA A 254 -6.80 11.54 7.80
C ALA A 254 -5.56 12.44 7.81
N PHE A 255 -4.38 11.87 8.08
CA PHE A 255 -3.11 12.58 7.90
C PHE A 255 -2.93 13.04 6.44
N ALA A 256 -3.33 12.20 5.47
CA ALA A 256 -3.22 12.57 4.07
C ALA A 256 -4.06 13.81 3.72
N LEU A 257 -5.30 13.82 4.22
CA LEU A 257 -6.22 14.94 4.09
C LEU A 257 -5.71 16.20 4.78
N ALA A 258 -5.20 16.07 6.01
CA ALA A 258 -4.60 17.19 6.74
C ALA A 258 -3.43 17.79 5.96
N THR A 259 -2.60 16.93 5.38
CA THR A 259 -1.43 17.35 4.60
C THR A 259 -1.85 18.15 3.37
N THR A 260 -2.79 17.66 2.58
CA THR A 260 -3.17 18.32 1.31
C THR A 260 -4.06 19.54 1.53
N SER A 261 -4.97 19.49 2.50
CA SER A 261 -5.95 20.55 2.72
C SER A 261 -5.42 21.69 3.60
N TYR A 262 -4.44 21.40 4.46
CA TYR A 262 -3.83 22.38 5.37
C TYR A 262 -2.36 22.63 5.05
N LEU A 263 -1.48 21.64 5.24
CA LEU A 263 -0.02 21.83 5.18
C LEU A 263 0.49 22.28 3.79
N LEU A 264 -0.12 21.74 2.73
CA LEU A 264 0.19 22.03 1.32
C LEU A 264 -0.83 22.97 0.69
N ASN A 265 -1.53 23.74 1.50
CA ASN A 265 -2.48 24.73 1.02
C ASN A 265 -1.86 26.14 1.08
N ARG A 266 -1.72 26.74 -0.11
CA ARG A 266 -1.12 28.06 -0.32
C ARG A 266 -1.83 29.21 0.40
N ARG A 267 -3.07 29.02 0.85
CA ARG A 267 -3.78 30.04 1.64
C ARG A 267 -3.26 30.17 3.07
N PHE A 268 -2.69 29.10 3.61
CA PHE A 268 -2.16 29.08 4.98
C PHE A 268 -0.64 29.15 5.02
N PHE A 269 0.01 28.70 3.95
CA PHE A 269 1.45 28.46 3.92
C PHE A 269 2.06 28.85 2.58
N ASP A 270 3.05 29.75 2.63
CA ASP A 270 3.72 30.29 1.44
C ASP A 270 4.96 29.49 1.01
N TRP A 271 5.23 28.34 1.63
CA TRP A 271 6.46 27.57 1.34
C TRP A 271 6.34 26.65 0.10
N ILE A 272 5.19 26.61 -0.55
CA ILE A 272 4.94 25.70 -1.69
C ILE A 272 5.41 26.39 -2.98
N PRO A 273 6.23 25.72 -3.82
CA PRO A 273 6.69 26.30 -5.08
C PRO A 273 5.54 26.74 -5.98
N THR A 274 5.63 27.95 -6.52
CA THR A 274 4.61 28.56 -7.40
C THR A 274 5.10 28.74 -8.83
N SER A 275 6.40 28.96 -9.01
CA SER A 275 7.04 29.08 -10.31
C SER A 275 7.18 27.72 -11.01
N ARG A 276 7.48 27.77 -12.31
CA ARG A 276 7.92 26.59 -13.05
C ARG A 276 9.16 26.04 -12.35
N ILE A 277 9.15 24.74 -12.08
CA ILE A 277 10.27 24.04 -11.45
C ILE A 277 11.18 23.61 -12.58
N GLU A 278 12.33 24.28 -12.66
CA GLU A 278 13.38 23.93 -13.59
C GLU A 278 14.01 22.59 -13.21
N ARG A 279 14.66 21.96 -14.19
CA ARG A 279 15.41 20.73 -13.97
C ARG A 279 16.88 21.11 -13.86
N PRO A 280 17.41 21.35 -12.65
CA PRO A 280 18.83 21.60 -12.51
C PRO A 280 19.61 20.39 -12.99
N GLU A 281 20.84 20.64 -13.43
CA GLU A 281 21.76 19.59 -13.84
C GLU A 281 21.94 18.56 -12.71
N LEU A 282 22.14 17.29 -13.06
CA LEU A 282 22.46 16.26 -12.09
C LEU A 282 23.95 16.36 -11.76
N LEU A 283 24.28 16.57 -10.49
CA LEU A 283 25.66 16.74 -10.00
C LEU A 283 26.40 17.90 -10.69
N GLY A 284 25.68 18.87 -11.25
CA GLY A 284 26.27 19.94 -12.08
C GLY A 284 26.99 19.46 -13.35
N LEU A 285 26.65 18.27 -13.86
CA LEU A 285 27.35 17.63 -14.98
C LEU A 285 26.40 17.15 -16.09
N ILE A 286 25.17 16.74 -15.75
CA ILE A 286 24.24 16.13 -16.70
C ILE A 286 22.98 16.97 -16.78
N ASP A 287 22.77 17.62 -17.92
CA ASP A 287 21.53 18.35 -18.21
C ASP A 287 20.33 17.39 -18.36
N LEU A 288 19.20 17.74 -17.76
CA LEU A 288 17.97 16.92 -17.65
C LEU A 288 16.78 17.50 -18.41
N ASP A 289 16.98 18.48 -19.30
CA ASP A 289 15.86 19.12 -19.99
C ASP A 289 15.11 18.16 -20.95
N SER A 290 15.78 17.12 -21.45
CA SER A 290 15.18 16.11 -22.33
C SER A 290 14.24 15.12 -21.60
N PRO A 291 13.04 14.81 -22.17
CA PRO A 291 12.14 13.76 -21.68
C PRO A 291 12.78 12.37 -21.53
N THR A 292 13.76 12.05 -22.38
CA THR A 292 14.47 10.77 -22.32
C THR A 292 15.47 10.74 -21.16
N ARG A 293 16.13 11.87 -20.86
CA ARG A 293 17.08 11.94 -19.75
C ARG A 293 16.38 11.89 -18.39
N ILE A 294 15.23 12.57 -18.24
CA ILE A 294 14.42 12.46 -17.01
C ILE A 294 13.87 11.04 -16.83
N TYR A 295 13.51 10.33 -17.92
CA TYR A 295 13.14 8.92 -17.86
C TYR A 295 14.27 8.08 -17.25
N TYR A 296 15.50 8.25 -17.73
CA TYR A 296 16.65 7.52 -17.22
C TYR A 296 16.98 7.85 -15.77
N LEU A 297 16.82 9.11 -15.34
CA LEU A 297 16.96 9.49 -13.94
C LEU A 297 15.94 8.74 -13.06
N ILE A 298 14.67 8.71 -13.48
CA ILE A 298 13.60 8.03 -12.74
C ILE A 298 13.85 6.51 -12.71
N LEU A 299 14.30 5.94 -13.83
CA LEU A 299 14.67 4.52 -13.90
C LEU A 299 15.85 4.20 -12.96
N ALA A 300 16.86 5.07 -12.91
CA ALA A 300 17.97 4.95 -11.96
C ALA A 300 17.49 5.09 -10.50
N GLY A 301 16.58 6.04 -10.23
CA GLY A 301 15.94 6.21 -8.92
C GLY A 301 15.14 4.99 -8.49
N LEU A 302 14.37 4.38 -9.40
CA LEU A 302 13.69 3.11 -9.15
C LEU A 302 14.70 2.00 -8.87
N GLY A 303 15.76 1.89 -9.67
CA GLY A 303 16.85 0.93 -9.44
C GLY A 303 17.49 1.07 -8.06
N LEU A 304 17.79 2.31 -7.64
CA LEU A 304 18.33 2.63 -6.32
C LEU A 304 17.38 2.18 -5.21
N VAL A 305 16.09 2.49 -5.32
CA VAL A 305 15.07 2.06 -4.35
C VAL A 305 14.96 0.54 -4.30
N LEU A 306 14.95 -0.14 -5.44
CA LEU A 306 14.90 -1.60 -5.50
C LEU A 306 16.12 -2.26 -4.83
N VAL A 307 17.32 -1.72 -5.06
CA VAL A 307 18.55 -2.19 -4.40
C VAL A 307 18.49 -1.95 -2.89
N ALA A 308 18.09 -0.74 -2.46
CA ALA A 308 17.98 -0.40 -1.05
C ALA A 308 16.96 -1.30 -0.32
N VAL A 309 15.77 -1.46 -0.89
CA VAL A 309 14.69 -2.26 -0.33
C VAL A 309 15.06 -3.75 -0.33
N ARG A 310 15.75 -4.24 -1.39
CA ARG A 310 16.31 -5.60 -1.41
C ARG A 310 17.33 -5.80 -0.28
N GLY A 311 18.23 -4.84 -0.05
CA GLY A 311 19.18 -4.87 1.05
C GLY A 311 18.48 -4.95 2.42
N VAL A 312 17.47 -4.09 2.64
CA VAL A 312 16.69 -4.09 3.88
C VAL A 312 15.97 -5.43 4.08
N ARG A 313 15.39 -6.01 3.03
CA ARG A 313 14.70 -7.32 3.10
C ARG A 313 15.60 -8.43 3.62
N HIS A 314 16.86 -8.46 3.19
CA HIS A 314 17.83 -9.50 3.60
C HIS A 314 18.54 -9.17 4.92
N SER A 315 18.37 -7.96 5.44
CA SER A 315 18.96 -7.53 6.70
C SER A 315 18.20 -8.05 7.93
N ARG A 316 18.78 -7.85 9.12
CA ARG A 316 18.11 -8.13 10.41
C ARG A 316 16.78 -7.37 10.52
N THR A 317 16.72 -6.12 10.04
CA THR A 317 15.52 -5.28 10.09
C THR A 317 14.38 -5.91 9.29
N GLY A 318 14.65 -6.42 8.09
CA GLY A 318 13.66 -7.11 7.26
C GLY A 318 13.09 -8.36 7.94
N ARG A 319 13.95 -9.22 8.49
CA ARG A 319 13.53 -10.42 9.22
C ARG A 319 12.66 -10.10 10.43
N VAL A 320 13.02 -9.05 11.18
CA VAL A 320 12.24 -8.58 12.33
C VAL A 320 10.86 -8.06 11.91
N LEU A 321 10.78 -7.31 10.82
CA LEU A 321 9.51 -6.81 10.30
C LEU A 321 8.55 -7.94 9.93
N ILE A 322 9.05 -8.93 9.18
CA ILE A 322 8.29 -10.11 8.76
C ILE A 322 7.82 -10.90 9.99
N ALA A 323 8.71 -11.17 10.94
CA ALA A 323 8.35 -11.89 12.17
C ALA A 323 7.25 -11.17 12.98
N ILE A 324 7.30 -9.84 13.07
CA ILE A 324 6.26 -9.06 13.75
C ILE A 324 4.94 -9.10 12.98
N ARG A 325 4.98 -9.07 11.64
CA ARG A 325 3.78 -9.18 10.80
C ARG A 325 3.10 -10.54 10.99
N GLU A 326 3.86 -11.63 11.07
CA GLU A 326 3.31 -12.97 11.26
C GLU A 326 2.75 -13.16 12.67
N ASN A 327 3.57 -12.89 13.70
CA ASN A 327 3.16 -13.02 15.09
C ASN A 327 3.91 -12.04 16.00
N GLU A 328 3.33 -10.85 16.15
CA GLU A 328 3.86 -9.80 17.02
C GLU A 328 4.10 -10.28 18.46
N ARG A 329 3.21 -11.10 19.03
CA ARG A 329 3.34 -11.58 20.42
C ARG A 329 4.55 -12.49 20.57
N ALA A 330 4.73 -13.44 19.67
CA ALA A 330 5.89 -14.32 19.66
C ALA A 330 7.19 -13.53 19.46
N ALA A 331 7.22 -12.63 18.48
CA ALA A 331 8.40 -11.79 18.22
C ALA A 331 8.79 -10.94 19.45
N THR A 332 7.81 -10.39 20.17
CA THR A 332 8.08 -9.62 21.41
C THR A 332 8.60 -10.49 22.56
N ALA A 333 8.23 -11.77 22.62
CA ALA A 333 8.76 -12.70 23.62
C ALA A 333 10.26 -12.96 23.45
N PHE A 334 10.78 -12.84 22.21
CA PHE A 334 12.21 -12.90 21.89
C PHE A 334 12.95 -11.57 22.09
N GLY A 335 12.37 -10.61 22.82
CA GLY A 335 13.02 -9.33 23.17
C GLY A 335 13.03 -8.29 22.06
N VAL A 336 12.29 -8.51 20.96
CA VAL A 336 12.21 -7.55 19.85
C VAL A 336 11.14 -6.50 20.13
N SER A 337 11.51 -5.21 20.10
CA SER A 337 10.55 -4.12 20.26
C SER A 337 9.72 -3.91 19.00
N ALA A 338 8.43 -4.28 19.04
CA ALA A 338 7.50 -4.10 17.92
C ALA A 338 7.37 -2.63 17.47
N MET A 339 7.39 -1.69 18.42
CA MET A 339 7.30 -0.26 18.14
C MET A 339 8.47 0.24 17.27
N ARG A 340 9.73 -0.08 17.64
CA ARG A 340 10.90 0.40 16.87
C ARG A 340 10.94 -0.20 15.47
N ALA A 341 10.59 -1.48 15.34
CA ALA A 341 10.51 -2.14 14.05
C ALA A 341 9.46 -1.47 13.16
N LYS A 342 8.22 -1.31 13.64
CA LYS A 342 7.16 -0.64 12.88
C LYS A 342 7.51 0.82 12.54
N LEU A 343 8.12 1.57 13.46
CA LEU A 343 8.61 2.93 13.17
C LEU A 343 9.70 2.95 12.10
N SER A 344 10.63 1.99 12.10
CA SER A 344 11.64 1.89 11.04
C SER A 344 11.03 1.62 9.66
N ALA A 345 9.95 0.81 9.59
CA ALA A 345 9.20 0.62 8.36
C ALA A 345 8.46 1.88 7.92
N PHE A 346 7.86 2.63 8.86
CA PHE A 346 7.26 3.94 8.57
C PHE A 346 8.31 4.91 8.02
N ALA A 347 9.46 5.04 8.67
CA ALA A 347 10.54 5.91 8.24
C ALA A 347 11.04 5.57 6.83
N LEU A 348 11.32 4.29 6.56
CA LEU A 348 11.78 3.83 5.25
C LEU A 348 10.71 4.03 4.17
N SER A 349 9.46 3.73 4.48
CA SER A 349 8.32 3.92 3.58
C SER A 349 8.12 5.40 3.24
N GLY A 350 8.12 6.27 4.25
CA GLY A 350 8.02 7.73 4.06
C GLY A 350 9.18 8.32 3.27
N ALA A 351 10.40 7.84 3.49
CA ALA A 351 11.58 8.25 2.73
C ALA A 351 11.43 7.92 1.24
N ILE A 352 11.02 6.69 0.91
CA ILE A 352 10.83 6.26 -0.48
C ILE A 352 9.68 7.04 -1.14
N ALA A 353 8.58 7.27 -0.42
CA ALA A 353 7.45 8.05 -0.95
C ALA A 353 7.83 9.51 -1.21
N CYS A 354 8.55 10.17 -0.29
CA CYS A 354 9.01 11.54 -0.50
C CYS A 354 10.05 11.65 -1.62
N PHE A 355 10.95 10.68 -1.73
CA PHE A 355 11.88 10.57 -2.85
C PHE A 355 11.14 10.48 -4.20
N ALA A 356 10.10 9.66 -4.28
CA ALA A 356 9.23 9.59 -5.47
C ALA A 356 8.54 10.94 -5.75
N GLY A 357 8.13 11.66 -4.70
CA GLY A 357 7.52 13.00 -4.79
C GLY A 357 8.45 14.03 -5.43
N ALA A 358 9.69 14.07 -4.96
CA ALA A 358 10.71 14.95 -5.51
C ALA A 358 11.01 14.61 -6.98
N LEU A 359 11.12 13.33 -7.34
CA LEU A 359 11.23 12.92 -8.74
C LEU A 359 10.03 13.38 -9.59
N PHE A 360 8.82 13.28 -9.05
CA PHE A 360 7.59 13.64 -9.77
C PHE A 360 7.47 15.14 -10.03
N VAL A 361 7.84 15.98 -9.05
CA VAL A 361 7.72 17.43 -9.23
C VAL A 361 8.67 17.95 -10.32
N HIS A 362 9.88 17.38 -10.43
CA HIS A 362 10.84 17.71 -11.50
C HIS A 362 10.48 17.07 -12.83
N HIS A 363 9.83 15.89 -12.81
CA HIS A 363 9.23 15.30 -14.01
C HIS A 363 8.16 16.22 -14.60
N GLN A 364 7.24 16.69 -13.75
CA GLN A 364 6.11 17.53 -14.16
C GLN A 364 6.50 19.00 -14.40
N GLN A 365 7.66 19.45 -13.90
CA GLN A 365 8.13 20.85 -13.91
C GLN A 365 7.19 21.84 -13.24
N ALA A 366 6.26 21.36 -12.42
CA ALA A 366 5.28 22.16 -11.72
C ALA A 366 4.69 21.40 -10.53
N PHE A 367 4.40 22.13 -9.46
CA PHE A 367 3.60 21.63 -8.35
C PHE A 367 2.11 21.86 -8.65
N GLY A 368 1.46 20.88 -9.29
CA GLY A 368 0.01 20.86 -9.51
C GLY A 368 -0.76 20.32 -8.29
N THR A 369 -2.09 20.37 -8.28
CA THR A 369 -2.91 19.86 -7.15
C THR A 369 -3.43 18.43 -7.37
N GLY A 370 -3.79 18.07 -8.61
CA GLY A 370 -4.43 16.79 -8.94
C GLY A 370 -3.67 15.52 -8.50
N PRO A 371 -2.36 15.38 -8.79
CA PRO A 371 -1.60 14.17 -8.42
C PRO A 371 -1.45 13.95 -6.91
N TYR A 372 -1.64 15.00 -6.11
CA TYR A 372 -1.49 14.96 -4.65
C TYR A 372 -2.83 14.84 -3.92
N GLU A 373 -3.94 14.72 -4.64
CA GLU A 373 -5.25 14.63 -4.02
C GLU A 373 -5.36 13.39 -3.10
N PRO A 374 -6.06 13.50 -1.96
CA PRO A 374 -6.27 12.39 -1.03
C PRO A 374 -6.84 11.13 -1.68
N GLY A 375 -7.68 11.27 -2.71
CA GLY A 375 -8.26 10.15 -3.44
C GLY A 375 -7.22 9.25 -4.12
N GLN A 376 -6.05 9.81 -4.46
CA GLN A 376 -4.94 9.05 -5.05
C GLN A 376 -4.39 8.02 -4.06
N ASN A 377 -4.55 8.19 -2.74
CA ASN A 377 -4.13 7.18 -1.77
C ASN A 377 -4.86 5.85 -1.97
N LEU A 378 -6.16 5.90 -2.28
CA LEU A 378 -6.94 4.69 -2.55
C LEU A 378 -6.52 4.07 -3.88
N ALA A 379 -6.27 4.89 -4.90
CA ALA A 379 -5.80 4.42 -6.21
C ALA A 379 -4.46 3.69 -6.10
N VAL A 380 -3.49 4.28 -5.40
CA VAL A 380 -2.16 3.68 -5.18
C VAL A 380 -2.24 2.47 -4.24
N PHE A 381 -3.11 2.49 -3.23
CA PHE A 381 -3.33 1.30 -2.41
C PHE A 381 -3.90 0.15 -3.26
N THR A 382 -4.91 0.44 -4.08
CA THR A 382 -5.55 -0.53 -4.99
C THR A 382 -4.56 -1.10 -5.99
N MET A 383 -3.69 -0.25 -6.54
CA MET A 383 -2.57 -0.63 -7.41
C MET A 383 -1.70 -1.71 -6.77
N VAL A 384 -1.30 -1.52 -5.51
CA VAL A 384 -0.44 -2.46 -4.78
C VAL A 384 -1.20 -3.72 -4.38
N VAL A 385 -2.49 -3.63 -4.05
CA VAL A 385 -3.34 -4.78 -3.75
C VAL A 385 -3.48 -5.70 -4.97
N ILE A 386 -3.79 -5.12 -6.14
CA ILE A 386 -3.85 -5.87 -7.41
C ILE A 386 -2.50 -6.46 -7.76
N GLY A 387 -1.42 -5.68 -7.57
CA GLY A 387 -0.06 -6.14 -7.78
C GLY A 387 0.35 -7.29 -6.86
N GLY A 388 -0.17 -7.32 -5.64
CA GLY A 388 0.21 -8.25 -4.57
C GLY A 388 1.00 -7.51 -3.48
N VAL A 389 0.35 -7.26 -2.35
CA VAL A 389 0.82 -6.39 -1.25
C VAL A 389 2.17 -6.81 -0.66
N GLY A 390 2.49 -8.10 -0.68
CA GLY A 390 3.76 -8.64 -0.16
C GLY A 390 4.93 -8.65 -1.14
N SER A 391 4.72 -8.23 -2.39
CA SER A 391 5.66 -8.45 -3.50
C SER A 391 6.15 -7.15 -4.14
N VAL A 392 7.47 -6.96 -4.19
CA VAL A 392 8.08 -5.82 -4.89
C VAL A 392 7.82 -5.87 -6.40
N PRO A 393 8.10 -6.98 -7.12
CA PRO A 393 7.67 -7.13 -8.53
C PRO A 393 6.15 -6.99 -8.71
N GLY A 394 5.37 -7.41 -7.71
CA GLY A 394 3.92 -7.23 -7.70
C GLY A 394 3.53 -5.76 -7.73
N ALA A 395 4.12 -4.92 -6.88
CA ALA A 395 3.90 -3.48 -6.91
C ALA A 395 4.28 -2.83 -8.26
N LEU A 396 5.35 -3.29 -8.90
CA LEU A 396 5.73 -2.82 -10.25
C LEU A 396 4.66 -3.18 -11.29
N LEU A 397 4.18 -4.43 -11.28
CA LEU A 397 3.11 -4.87 -12.15
C LEU A 397 1.78 -4.17 -11.86
N GLY A 398 1.47 -3.92 -10.59
CA GLY A 398 0.29 -3.17 -10.18
C GLY A 398 0.30 -1.76 -10.74
N ALA A 399 1.45 -1.07 -10.67
CA ALA A 399 1.64 0.25 -11.26
C ALA A 399 1.49 0.21 -12.78
N LEU A 400 2.12 -0.76 -13.44
CA LEU A 400 1.95 -0.96 -14.88
C LEU A 400 0.50 -1.25 -15.25
N TYR A 401 -0.21 -2.07 -14.48
CA TYR A 401 -1.60 -2.43 -14.74
C TYR A 401 -2.52 -1.21 -14.62
N LEU A 402 -2.60 -0.56 -13.47
CA LEU A 402 -3.55 0.54 -13.31
C LEU A 402 -3.14 1.77 -14.13
N GLN A 403 -1.87 2.16 -14.01
CA GLN A 403 -1.41 3.40 -14.59
C GLN A 403 -1.11 3.26 -16.09
N GLY A 404 -0.57 2.10 -16.50
CA GLY A 404 -0.36 1.80 -17.90
C GLY A 404 -1.67 1.69 -18.66
N THR A 405 -2.69 1.03 -18.10
CA THR A 405 -4.03 0.96 -18.70
C THR A 405 -4.65 2.34 -18.86
N ARG A 406 -4.55 3.22 -17.86
CA ARG A 406 -5.12 4.57 -17.95
C ARG A 406 -4.46 5.45 -19.00
N TRP A 407 -3.16 5.27 -19.27
CA TRP A 407 -2.40 6.22 -20.10
C TRP A 407 -2.05 5.72 -21.49
N PHE A 408 -1.95 4.41 -21.68
CA PHE A 408 -1.54 3.81 -22.96
C PHE A 408 -2.70 3.13 -23.70
N LEU A 409 -3.74 2.70 -22.99
CA LEU A 409 -4.90 2.07 -23.64
C LEU A 409 -5.96 3.12 -24.05
N PRO A 410 -6.69 2.87 -25.15
CA PRO A 410 -7.81 3.71 -25.58
C PRO A 410 -8.90 3.81 -24.51
N THR A 411 -9.71 4.87 -24.56
CA THR A 411 -10.78 5.15 -23.57
C THR A 411 -11.71 3.95 -23.34
N ASP A 412 -12.04 3.21 -24.40
CA ASP A 412 -12.92 2.04 -24.35
C ASP A 412 -12.37 0.89 -23.51
N TRP A 413 -11.06 0.85 -23.26
CA TRP A 413 -10.40 -0.18 -22.45
C TRP A 413 -10.07 0.30 -21.03
N GLN A 414 -10.34 1.57 -20.71
CA GLN A 414 -10.05 2.12 -19.38
C GLN A 414 -10.95 1.52 -18.28
N PHE A 415 -12.06 0.86 -18.63
CA PHE A 415 -12.88 0.11 -17.66
C PHE A 415 -12.08 -1.01 -16.95
N VAL A 416 -11.01 -1.52 -17.57
CA VAL A 416 -10.10 -2.50 -16.94
C VAL A 416 -9.38 -1.90 -15.73
N ALA A 417 -9.09 -0.60 -15.75
CA ALA A 417 -8.53 0.16 -14.63
C ALA A 417 -9.60 0.81 -13.71
N SER A 418 -10.88 0.52 -13.97
CA SER A 418 -11.99 0.89 -13.08
C SER A 418 -12.17 -0.13 -11.95
N GLY A 419 -13.00 0.19 -10.95
CA GLY A 419 -13.28 -0.71 -9.84
C GLY A 419 -13.79 -2.10 -10.25
N ILE A 420 -14.49 -2.23 -11.39
CA ILE A 420 -14.96 -3.51 -11.92
C ILE A 420 -13.79 -4.37 -12.39
N GLY A 421 -12.86 -3.80 -13.16
CA GLY A 421 -11.70 -4.53 -13.65
C GLY A 421 -10.76 -4.95 -12.51
N VAL A 422 -10.57 -4.07 -11.53
CA VAL A 422 -9.86 -4.39 -10.28
C VAL A 422 -10.51 -5.58 -9.57
N LEU A 423 -11.83 -5.56 -9.39
CA LEU A 423 -12.55 -6.62 -8.71
C LEU A 423 -12.42 -7.95 -9.46
N LEU A 424 -12.52 -7.93 -10.80
CA LEU A 424 -12.35 -9.12 -11.63
C LEU A 424 -10.95 -9.72 -11.45
N VAL A 425 -9.90 -8.89 -11.50
CA VAL A 425 -8.52 -9.39 -11.28
C VAL A 425 -8.37 -10.01 -9.91
N LEU A 426 -8.93 -9.41 -8.85
CA LEU A 426 -8.86 -9.97 -7.50
C LEU A 426 -9.69 -11.25 -7.32
N LEU A 427 -10.78 -11.41 -8.07
CA LEU A 427 -11.56 -12.65 -8.08
C LEU A 427 -10.84 -13.79 -8.80
N VAL A 428 -10.15 -13.50 -9.90
CA VAL A 428 -9.42 -14.50 -10.70
C VAL A 428 -8.05 -14.82 -10.09
N VAL A 429 -7.36 -13.79 -9.56
CA VAL A 429 -6.01 -13.89 -8.99
C VAL A 429 -6.00 -13.28 -7.58
N PRO A 430 -6.46 -14.02 -6.55
CA PRO A 430 -6.54 -13.52 -5.17
C PRO A 430 -5.18 -13.14 -4.57
N SER A 431 -4.10 -13.76 -5.06
CA SER A 431 -2.70 -13.47 -4.68
C SER A 431 -2.14 -12.20 -5.35
N GLY A 432 -2.91 -11.57 -6.24
CA GLY A 432 -2.46 -10.47 -7.10
C GLY A 432 -1.57 -10.92 -8.27
N LEU A 433 -1.29 -9.99 -9.18
CA LEU A 433 -0.51 -10.21 -10.41
C LEU A 433 0.91 -10.72 -10.11
N GLY A 434 1.52 -10.27 -9.02
CA GLY A 434 2.80 -10.77 -8.55
C GLY A 434 2.74 -12.25 -8.16
N GLY A 435 1.65 -12.70 -7.54
CA GLY A 435 1.42 -14.12 -7.24
C GLY A 435 1.36 -14.99 -8.50
N LEU A 436 0.77 -14.49 -9.59
CA LEU A 436 0.77 -15.19 -10.87
C LEU A 436 2.20 -15.34 -11.43
N LEU A 437 3.01 -14.28 -11.38
CA LEU A 437 4.43 -14.37 -11.76
C LEU A 437 5.18 -15.42 -10.94
N TYR A 438 4.93 -15.50 -9.63
CA TYR A 438 5.59 -16.49 -8.78
C TYR A 438 5.09 -17.91 -9.06
N LYS A 439 3.80 -18.12 -9.32
CA LYS A 439 3.28 -19.43 -9.73
C LYS A 439 3.91 -19.91 -11.04
N LEU A 440 4.08 -19.01 -12.02
CA LEU A 440 4.76 -19.32 -13.28
C LEU A 440 6.24 -19.65 -13.04
N ARG A 441 6.94 -18.86 -12.22
CA ARG A 441 8.33 -19.12 -11.82
C ARG A 441 8.45 -20.47 -11.11
N ASP A 442 7.59 -20.74 -10.14
CA ASP A 442 7.67 -21.94 -9.31
C ASP A 442 7.28 -23.19 -10.10
N GLY A 443 6.33 -23.08 -11.04
CA GLY A 443 6.03 -24.14 -12.01
C GLY A 443 7.22 -24.46 -12.91
N TRP A 444 7.93 -23.43 -13.40
CA TRP A 444 9.16 -23.63 -14.17
C TRP A 444 10.28 -24.25 -13.31
N LEU A 445 10.46 -23.81 -12.07
CA LEU A 445 11.44 -24.38 -11.15
C LEU A 445 11.13 -25.85 -10.81
N ARG A 446 9.86 -26.23 -10.66
CA ARG A 446 9.45 -27.63 -10.49
C ARG A 446 9.80 -28.46 -11.72
N TRP A 447 9.49 -27.96 -12.93
CA TRP A 447 9.86 -28.65 -14.16
C TRP A 447 11.38 -28.87 -14.27
N VAL A 448 12.20 -27.89 -13.87
CA VAL A 448 13.67 -28.06 -13.81
C VAL A 448 14.08 -29.08 -12.73
N ALA A 449 13.46 -29.03 -11.55
CA ALA A 449 13.75 -29.97 -10.45
C ALA A 449 13.45 -31.42 -10.86
N ASP A 450 12.31 -31.66 -11.50
CA ASP A 450 11.88 -32.97 -12.00
C ASP A 450 12.84 -33.48 -13.08
N ARG A 451 13.27 -32.58 -14.00
CA ARG A 451 14.23 -32.91 -15.05
C ARG A 451 15.59 -33.36 -14.50
N HIS A 452 16.05 -32.76 -13.41
CA HIS A 452 17.33 -33.07 -12.77
C HIS A 452 17.20 -34.03 -11.57
N SER A 453 16.01 -34.58 -11.31
CA SER A 453 15.71 -35.49 -10.19
C SER A 453 16.16 -34.95 -8.82
N VAL A 454 16.06 -33.64 -8.63
CA VAL A 454 16.41 -32.98 -7.36
C VAL A 454 15.13 -32.80 -6.53
N VAL A 455 15.06 -33.47 -5.38
CA VAL A 455 13.95 -33.29 -4.45
C VAL A 455 14.11 -31.93 -3.75
N VAL A 456 13.12 -31.06 -3.93
CA VAL A 456 13.09 -29.73 -3.32
C VAL A 456 11.94 -29.68 -2.32
N PRO A 457 12.18 -29.91 -1.00
CA PRO A 457 11.13 -30.01 0.00
C PRO A 457 10.19 -28.80 0.03
N SER A 458 10.72 -27.60 -0.22
CA SER A 458 9.93 -26.35 -0.25
C SER A 458 8.97 -26.24 -1.44
N LEU A 459 9.17 -27.00 -2.51
CA LEU A 459 8.27 -27.06 -3.67
C LEU A 459 7.27 -28.24 -3.57
N VAL A 460 7.64 -29.29 -2.84
CA VAL A 460 6.81 -30.49 -2.60
C VAL A 460 5.77 -30.26 -1.50
N ALA A 461 6.01 -29.36 -0.54
CA ALA A 461 5.05 -29.03 0.52
C ALA A 461 3.72 -28.42 0.02
N ASP A 462 3.67 -27.94 -1.24
CA ASP A 462 2.43 -27.47 -1.88
C ASP A 462 1.59 -28.62 -2.46
N VAL A 463 2.10 -29.86 -2.47
CA VAL A 463 1.30 -31.04 -2.78
C VAL A 463 0.41 -31.29 -1.57
N ARG A 464 -0.88 -30.96 -1.70
CA ARG A 464 -1.89 -31.66 -0.90
C ARG A 464 -1.68 -33.13 -1.17
N GLN A 465 -1.04 -33.84 -0.25
CA GLN A 465 -1.29 -35.26 -0.12
C GLN A 465 -2.77 -35.36 0.26
N GLU A 466 -3.63 -35.60 -0.73
CA GLU A 466 -4.88 -36.28 -0.43
C GLU A 466 -4.49 -37.51 0.38
N PRO A 467 -5.13 -37.75 1.54
CA PRO A 467 -4.80 -38.92 2.33
C PRO A 467 -4.98 -40.11 1.40
N THR A 468 -3.86 -40.67 0.96
CA THR A 468 -3.89 -41.94 0.27
C THR A 468 -4.47 -42.85 1.32
N THR A 469 -5.71 -43.26 1.13
CA THR A 469 -6.30 -44.39 1.81
C THR A 469 -5.40 -45.55 1.43
N THR A 470 -4.29 -45.72 2.14
CA THR A 470 -3.67 -47.01 2.30
C THR A 470 -4.74 -47.81 3.01
N THR A 471 -5.59 -48.47 2.22
CA THR A 471 -6.28 -49.66 2.65
C THR A 471 -5.19 -50.60 3.12
N VAL A 472 -4.89 -50.55 4.40
CA VAL A 472 -4.22 -51.64 5.09
C VAL A 472 -5.11 -52.84 4.78
N PRO A 473 -4.61 -53.88 4.08
CA PRO A 473 -5.37 -55.09 3.88
C PRO A 473 -5.80 -55.57 5.26
N ASP A 474 -7.09 -55.88 5.41
CA ASP A 474 -7.77 -56.26 6.65
C ASP A 474 -7.32 -57.63 7.21
N ALA A 475 -6.09 -58.04 6.89
CA ALA A 475 -5.50 -59.34 7.16
C ALA A 475 -4.22 -59.18 8.00
N ALA A 476 -4.32 -58.53 9.15
CA ALA A 476 -3.31 -58.62 10.22
C ALA A 476 -3.81 -58.16 11.60
N LEU A 477 -5.12 -58.19 11.87
CA LEU A 477 -5.62 -58.04 13.24
C LEU A 477 -5.62 -59.42 13.91
N GLU A 478 -4.47 -59.81 14.46
CA GLU A 478 -4.46 -60.89 15.45
C GLU A 478 -5.30 -60.47 16.66
N PRO A 479 -6.23 -61.32 17.14
CA PRO A 479 -7.02 -61.01 18.31
C PRO A 479 -6.13 -61.03 19.57
N VAL A 480 -6.07 -59.90 20.26
CA VAL A 480 -5.47 -59.77 21.59
C VAL A 480 -6.22 -60.72 22.55
N PRO A 481 -5.54 -61.66 23.24
CA PRO A 481 -6.22 -62.54 24.18
C PRO A 481 -6.74 -61.77 25.38
N ALA A 482 -8.01 -61.98 25.70
CA ALA A 482 -8.71 -61.37 26.82
C ALA A 482 -8.01 -61.74 28.15
N ALA A 483 -7.58 -60.73 28.90
CA ALA A 483 -7.08 -60.90 30.25
C ALA A 483 -8.23 -61.41 31.15
N ALA A 484 -8.14 -62.67 31.54
CA ALA A 484 -9.03 -63.30 32.49
C ALA A 484 -8.96 -62.55 33.83
N GLY A 485 -10.11 -62.07 34.30
CA GLY A 485 -10.28 -61.59 35.66
C GLY A 485 -9.99 -62.70 36.66
N ARG A 486 -9.10 -62.41 37.62
CA ARG A 486 -9.02 -63.14 38.87
C ARG A 486 -9.57 -62.25 39.98
N GLY A 487 -10.75 -62.63 40.45
CA GLY A 487 -11.23 -62.26 41.77
C GLY A 487 -10.69 -63.23 42.83
N SER A 488 -10.62 -62.68 44.05
CA SER A 488 -10.53 -63.28 45.40
C SER A 488 -9.29 -64.07 45.80
N ALA A 489 -8.50 -63.49 46.69
CA ALA A 489 -8.47 -63.88 48.11
C ALA A 489 -8.32 -62.62 48.98
#